data_AF-A0A3D0YZ19-F1
#
_entry.id   AF-A0A3D0YZ19-F1
#
_cell.length_a   1.000
_cell.length_b   1.000
_cell.length_c   1.000
_cell.angle_alpha   90.00
_cell.angle_beta   90.00
_cell.angle_gamma   90.00
#
_symmetry.space_group_name_H-M   'P 1'
#
loop_
_entity.id
_entity.type
_entity.pdbx_description
1 polymer ?
#
loop_
_entity_poly.entity_id
_entity_poly.type
_entity_poly.pdbx_seq_one_letter_code
_entity_poly.pdbx_strand_id
1 'polypeptide(L)'
;MTIASRPAAGVLEEVRLSIHHRHGSRHLSDALGSPAGPLGALAGLPDLGGRHLSDLLFLDTETTGLGMGAGTLVFLVGVGRFEAGSFVVRHFFLEEPDREGDFLDAVLDHIGRAPGLVTFNGRRFDLPQLETRLILNRRGPCLPGISNLDLLPVARRVWKLRLESRSLSSLEGHVLGFVREDDVPGWLVPSFYREYLLTGNRGRLKPVFHHNLRDILSLVTLACHLGAWADEAAAGRPPAGAHPLEMVGLAHACEAAGWGPQSTACYGEAIARGLDAPHQHRTRERLGRVYRRLGQHDAAATVWQQAIAAGSPSPVPYVELARHYERVRGDLTQALAVVNAAIDRLDLSSLQRSALSRRAARLCRRMGMSGRQPAY
;
A
#
# COMPACT_ATOMS: atom_id res chain seq x y z
N MET A 1 2.25 26.61 19.55
CA MET A 1 2.07 25.27 20.13
C MET A 1 1.68 25.49 21.59
N THR A 2 0.40 25.40 21.92
CA THR A 2 -0.08 25.68 23.28
C THR A 2 -0.14 24.36 24.02
N ILE A 3 0.87 24.10 24.86
CA ILE A 3 0.89 22.96 25.77
C ILE A 3 -0.03 23.34 26.93
N ALA A 4 -1.25 22.82 26.96
CA ALA A 4 -2.18 23.11 28.05
C ALA A 4 -3.07 21.91 28.44
N SER A 5 -3.27 21.81 29.75
CA SER A 5 -4.10 20.90 30.55
C SER A 5 -3.44 19.60 31.02
N ARG A 6 -3.60 19.34 32.33
CA ARG A 6 -3.13 18.15 33.04
C ARG A 6 -3.83 16.94 32.40
N PRO A 7 -3.10 15.95 31.85
CA PRO A 7 -3.74 14.86 31.14
C PRO A 7 -4.50 13.91 32.08
N ALA A 8 -5.40 13.10 31.51
CA ALA A 8 -5.99 11.95 32.21
C ALA A 8 -4.90 10.98 32.69
N ALA A 9 -5.20 10.13 33.67
CA ALA A 9 -4.25 9.16 34.21
C ALA A 9 -3.53 8.37 33.09
N GLY A 10 -2.20 8.38 33.09
CA GLY A 10 -1.35 7.67 32.12
C GLY A 10 -1.03 8.43 30.81
N VAL A 11 -1.67 9.57 30.53
CA VAL A 11 -1.27 10.46 29.43
C VAL A 11 -0.22 11.43 29.95
N LEU A 12 0.89 11.60 29.21
CA LEU A 12 1.93 12.55 29.59
C LEU A 12 1.75 13.91 28.91
N GLU A 13 1.37 13.89 27.64
CA GLU A 13 1.25 15.10 26.83
C GLU A 13 0.02 15.00 25.92
N GLU A 14 -0.76 16.08 25.86
CA GLU A 14 -1.84 16.26 24.91
C GLU A 14 -1.52 17.46 24.01
N VAL A 15 -1.49 17.23 22.70
CA VAL A 15 -1.27 18.27 21.69
C VAL A 15 -2.57 18.45 20.92
N ARG A 16 -3.12 19.66 20.97
CA ARG A 16 -4.31 20.05 20.20
C ARG A 16 -3.92 20.90 19.00
N LEU A 17 -4.31 20.45 17.83
CA LEU A 17 -4.06 21.11 16.56
C LEU A 17 -5.39 21.54 15.93
N SER A 18 -5.40 22.71 15.30
CA SER A 18 -6.51 23.09 14.43
C SER A 18 -6.68 22.03 13.34
N ILE A 19 -7.93 21.68 12.98
CA ILE A 19 -8.19 20.84 11.81
C ILE A 19 -7.65 21.45 10.51
N HIS A 20 -7.42 22.77 10.48
CA HIS A 20 -6.80 23.45 9.34
C HIS A 20 -5.28 23.41 9.36
N HIS A 21 -4.66 22.77 10.36
CA HIS A 21 -3.22 22.54 10.36
C HIS A 21 -2.81 21.80 9.08
N ARG A 22 -1.74 22.28 8.44
CA ARG A 22 -1.15 21.66 7.26
C ARG A 22 0.03 20.80 7.66
N HIS A 23 0.06 19.58 7.16
CA HIS A 23 1.21 18.70 7.25
C HIS A 23 1.56 18.23 5.84
N GLY A 24 2.72 18.67 5.35
CA GLY A 24 3.05 18.60 3.92
C GLY A 24 2.05 19.38 3.06
N SER A 25 1.53 18.73 2.03
CA SER A 25 0.64 19.30 1.01
C SER A 25 -0.85 19.25 1.39
N ARG A 26 -1.22 18.64 2.53
CA ARG A 26 -2.61 18.41 2.93
C ARG A 26 -2.98 19.07 4.26
N HIS A 27 -4.27 19.31 4.44
CA HIS A 27 -4.84 19.71 5.73
C HIS A 27 -5.35 18.49 6.49
N LEU A 28 -5.31 18.52 7.82
CA LEU A 28 -5.90 17.45 8.64
C LEU A 28 -7.42 17.34 8.40
N SER A 29 -8.09 18.45 8.06
CA SER A 29 -9.51 18.49 7.73
C SER A 29 -9.90 17.65 6.51
N ASP A 30 -8.95 17.29 5.63
CA ASP A 30 -9.20 16.40 4.50
C ASP A 30 -9.78 15.05 4.98
N ALA A 31 -9.42 14.61 6.18
CA ALA A 31 -9.90 13.35 6.76
C ALA A 31 -11.40 13.37 7.11
N LEU A 32 -11.97 14.55 7.36
CA LEU A 32 -13.37 14.70 7.76
C LEU A 32 -14.33 14.25 6.65
N GLY A 33 -14.01 14.57 5.38
CA GLY A 33 -14.79 14.19 4.22
C GLY A 33 -14.34 12.91 3.52
N SER A 34 -13.23 12.31 3.95
CA SER A 34 -12.62 11.18 3.24
C SER A 34 -13.25 9.84 3.66
N PRO A 35 -13.92 9.10 2.76
CA PRO A 35 -14.45 7.78 3.08
C PRO A 35 -13.31 6.79 3.31
N ALA A 36 -13.40 5.99 4.37
CA ALA A 36 -12.38 4.97 4.69
C ALA A 36 -12.55 3.69 3.85
N GLY A 37 -13.76 3.41 3.36
CA GLY A 37 -14.11 2.18 2.67
C GLY A 37 -13.23 1.85 1.45
N PRO A 38 -13.08 2.75 0.45
CA PRO A 38 -12.24 2.48 -0.71
C PRO A 38 -10.78 2.16 -0.35
N LEU A 39 -10.19 2.95 0.55
CA LEU A 39 -8.82 2.71 1.00
C LEU A 39 -8.70 1.41 1.80
N GLY A 40 -9.69 1.12 2.66
CA GLY A 40 -9.83 -0.14 3.37
C GLY A 40 -9.81 -1.33 2.42
N ALA A 41 -10.63 -1.31 1.36
CA ALA A 41 -10.67 -2.37 0.36
C ALA A 41 -9.31 -2.58 -0.33
N LEU A 42 -8.60 -1.51 -0.72
CA LEU A 42 -7.25 -1.61 -1.27
C LEU A 42 -6.22 -2.18 -0.26
N ALA A 43 -6.44 -1.96 1.03
CA ALA A 43 -5.65 -2.51 2.13
C ALA A 43 -6.05 -3.93 2.55
N GLY A 44 -7.11 -4.51 1.95
CA GLY A 44 -7.66 -5.81 2.33
C GLY A 44 -8.49 -5.78 3.62
N LEU A 45 -9.14 -4.65 3.92
CA LEU A 45 -10.12 -4.44 4.99
C LEU A 45 -11.43 -3.86 4.42
N PRO A 46 -12.32 -4.70 3.88
CA PRO A 46 -13.60 -4.22 3.35
C PRO A 46 -14.53 -3.67 4.45
N ASP A 47 -14.31 -4.05 5.72
CA ASP A 47 -15.21 -3.74 6.84
C ASP A 47 -15.19 -2.28 7.31
N LEU A 48 -14.39 -1.41 6.67
CA LEU A 48 -14.38 0.03 6.91
C LEU A 48 -15.45 0.79 6.11
N GLY A 49 -16.37 0.07 5.44
CA GLY A 49 -17.50 0.66 4.73
C GLY A 49 -18.38 1.53 5.63
N GLY A 50 -18.83 2.67 5.09
CA GLY A 50 -19.69 3.63 5.81
C GLY A 50 -18.98 4.48 6.88
N ARG A 51 -17.67 4.33 7.06
CA ARG A 51 -16.86 5.17 7.96
C ARG A 51 -16.07 6.22 7.20
N HIS A 52 -15.74 7.31 7.88
CA HIS A 52 -14.77 8.30 7.44
C HIS A 52 -13.41 8.06 8.09
N LEU A 53 -12.33 8.55 7.47
CA LEU A 53 -10.99 8.50 8.09
C LEU A 53 -10.95 9.21 9.45
N SER A 54 -11.78 10.24 9.63
CA SER A 54 -11.90 10.98 10.88
C SER A 54 -12.53 10.19 12.04
N ASP A 55 -13.23 9.09 11.75
CA ASP A 55 -13.77 8.20 12.78
C ASP A 55 -12.68 7.30 13.41
N LEU A 56 -11.54 7.13 12.72
CA LEU A 56 -10.49 6.19 13.11
C LEU A 56 -9.45 6.85 14.03
N LEU A 57 -8.73 6.04 14.80
CA LEU A 57 -7.56 6.50 15.56
C LEU A 57 -6.29 6.31 14.74
N PHE A 58 -5.36 7.25 14.84
CA PHE A 58 -4.03 7.17 14.22
C PHE A 58 -3.01 6.82 15.29
N LEU A 59 -2.28 5.71 15.11
CA LEU A 59 -1.40 5.16 16.14
C LEU A 59 0.00 4.93 15.60
N ASP A 60 0.98 5.33 16.39
CA ASP A 60 2.40 5.08 16.17
C ASP A 60 3.09 4.83 17.52
N THR A 61 4.10 3.97 17.56
CA THR A 61 4.80 3.57 18.79
C THR A 61 6.30 3.73 18.71
N GLU A 62 6.92 4.08 19.85
CA GLU A 62 8.38 4.04 20.01
C GLU A 62 8.78 2.94 20.98
N THR A 63 9.87 2.27 20.63
CA THR A 63 10.27 1.00 21.25
C THR A 63 11.75 1.00 21.61
N THR A 64 12.15 0.21 22.60
CA THR A 64 13.56 0.14 23.06
C THR A 64 14.49 -0.64 22.11
N GLY A 65 14.00 -1.09 20.96
CA GLY A 65 14.80 -1.78 19.96
C GLY A 65 14.00 -2.15 18.71
N LEU A 66 14.71 -2.47 17.63
CA LEU A 66 14.10 -2.82 16.34
C LEU A 66 13.65 -4.30 16.26
N GLY A 67 13.86 -5.08 17.32
CA GLY A 67 13.55 -6.50 17.38
C GLY A 67 12.19 -6.79 18.03
N MET A 68 11.56 -7.88 17.64
CA MET A 68 10.27 -8.37 18.16
C MET A 68 10.41 -9.23 19.44
N GLY A 69 11.54 -9.15 20.14
CA GLY A 69 11.83 -10.01 21.29
C GLY A 69 11.13 -9.54 22.57
N ALA A 70 10.92 -10.45 23.52
CA ALA A 70 10.28 -10.16 24.82
C ALA A 70 11.01 -9.10 25.69
N GLY A 71 12.25 -8.74 25.33
CA GLY A 71 13.01 -7.67 25.99
C GLY A 71 12.76 -6.26 25.43
N THR A 72 12.06 -6.14 24.30
CA THR A 72 11.68 -4.83 23.74
C THR A 72 10.48 -4.29 24.51
N LEU A 73 10.59 -3.07 25.03
CA LEU A 73 9.50 -2.32 25.65
C LEU A 73 8.93 -1.34 24.62
N VAL A 74 7.61 -1.18 24.64
CA VAL A 74 6.95 -0.03 24.04
C VAL A 74 6.94 1.07 25.10
N PHE A 75 7.65 2.17 24.86
CA PHE A 75 7.80 3.22 25.87
C PHE A 75 7.02 4.50 25.53
N LEU A 76 6.63 4.68 24.27
CA LEU A 76 5.76 5.77 23.82
C LEU A 76 4.68 5.20 22.91
N VAL A 77 3.44 5.55 23.16
CA VAL A 77 2.32 5.32 22.25
C VAL A 77 1.66 6.66 22.01
N GLY A 78 1.75 7.15 20.78
CA GLY A 78 0.99 8.32 20.37
C GLY A 78 -0.30 7.90 19.70
N VAL A 79 -1.40 8.56 20.08
CA VAL A 79 -2.73 8.32 19.52
C VAL A 79 -3.35 9.64 19.08
N GLY A 80 -3.57 9.79 17.78
CA GLY A 80 -4.24 10.92 17.17
C GLY A 80 -5.73 10.65 16.90
N ARG A 81 -6.60 11.61 17.21
CA ARG A 81 -8.04 11.52 16.90
C ARG A 81 -8.69 12.89 16.70
N PHE A 82 -9.79 12.92 15.96
CA PHE A 82 -10.58 14.13 15.78
C PHE A 82 -11.56 14.32 16.96
N GLU A 83 -11.55 15.49 17.58
CA GLU A 83 -12.46 15.86 18.68
C GLU A 83 -12.89 17.32 18.57
N ALA A 84 -14.19 17.59 18.65
CA ALA A 84 -14.74 18.95 18.84
C ALA A 84 -14.09 20.01 17.91
N GLY A 85 -13.91 19.68 16.62
CA GLY A 85 -13.31 20.59 15.63
C GLY A 85 -11.79 20.75 15.70
N SER A 86 -11.09 19.88 16.44
CA SER A 86 -9.63 19.81 16.53
C SER A 86 -9.11 18.42 16.22
N PHE A 87 -7.83 18.31 15.88
CA PHE A 87 -7.10 17.04 15.90
C PHE A 87 -6.27 16.99 17.18
N VAL A 88 -6.48 15.96 17.99
CA VAL A 88 -5.87 15.80 19.31
C VAL A 88 -4.95 14.59 19.28
N VAL A 89 -3.67 14.81 19.60
CA VAL A 89 -2.68 13.75 19.77
C VAL A 89 -2.39 13.60 21.26
N ARG A 90 -2.57 12.39 21.79
CA ARG A 90 -2.21 12.02 23.15
C ARG A 90 -1.02 11.09 23.14
N HIS A 91 0.00 11.44 23.91
CA HIS A 91 1.17 10.60 24.13
C HIS A 91 1.05 9.91 25.49
N PHE A 92 0.99 8.58 25.47
CA PHE A 92 1.15 7.74 26.63
C PHE A 92 2.64 7.39 26.73
N PHE A 93 3.25 7.60 27.88
CA PHE A 93 4.68 7.42 28.06
C PHE A 93 4.97 6.55 29.29
N LEU A 94 5.83 5.56 29.11
CA LEU A 94 6.32 4.70 30.16
C LEU A 94 7.47 5.41 30.89
N GLU A 95 7.16 6.11 31.99
CA GLU A 95 8.19 6.83 32.75
C GLU A 95 9.17 5.91 33.46
N GLU A 96 8.67 4.78 33.98
CA GLU A 96 9.41 3.82 34.75
C GLU A 96 9.02 2.40 34.30
N PRO A 97 9.96 1.50 33.95
CA PRO A 97 9.63 0.18 33.40
C PRO A 97 8.76 -0.71 34.29
N ASP A 98 8.79 -0.54 35.60
CA ASP A 98 7.96 -1.26 36.57
C ASP A 98 6.49 -0.80 36.57
N ARG A 99 6.20 0.38 36.01
CA ARG A 99 4.86 0.94 35.84
C ARG A 99 4.21 0.56 34.49
N GLU A 100 4.82 -0.38 33.75
CA GLU A 100 4.34 -0.80 32.43
C GLU A 100 2.88 -1.24 32.44
N GLY A 101 2.44 -1.90 33.52
CA GLY A 101 1.05 -2.30 33.65
C GLY A 101 0.07 -1.11 33.56
N ASP A 102 0.27 -0.09 34.39
CA ASP A 102 -0.61 1.08 34.45
C ASP A 102 -0.56 1.87 33.13
N PHE A 103 0.61 1.91 32.49
CA PHE A 103 0.79 2.48 31.14
C PHE A 103 -0.05 1.75 30.09
N LEU A 104 -0.02 0.41 30.08
CA LEU A 104 -0.79 -0.40 29.14
C LEU A 104 -2.30 -0.26 29.37
N ASP A 105 -2.75 -0.19 30.63
CA ASP A 105 -4.17 0.00 30.95
C ASP A 105 -4.68 1.35 30.43
N ALA A 106 -3.89 2.42 30.60
CA ALA A 106 -4.23 3.73 30.08
C ALA A 106 -4.32 3.76 28.54
N VAL A 107 -3.42 3.05 27.85
CA VAL A 107 -3.48 2.89 26.39
C VAL A 107 -4.74 2.12 25.98
N LEU A 108 -5.03 0.99 26.63
CA LEU A 108 -6.19 0.15 26.34
C LEU A 108 -7.52 0.88 26.54
N ASP A 109 -7.66 1.62 27.63
CA ASP A 109 -8.84 2.44 27.90
C ASP A 109 -9.08 3.48 26.80
N HIS A 110 -8.00 3.96 26.18
CA HIS A 110 -8.07 4.93 25.10
C HIS A 110 -8.43 4.31 23.74
N ILE A 111 -7.79 3.20 23.38
CA ILE A 111 -7.98 2.56 22.06
C ILE A 111 -9.18 1.62 22.03
N GLY A 112 -9.60 1.08 23.18
CA GLY A 112 -10.57 0.00 23.30
C GLY A 112 -11.97 0.32 22.77
N ARG A 113 -12.29 1.61 22.57
CA ARG A 113 -13.57 2.10 22.05
C ARG A 113 -13.51 2.54 20.59
N ALA A 114 -12.35 2.40 19.93
CA ALA A 114 -12.15 2.87 18.58
C ALA A 114 -12.85 2.00 17.54
N PRO A 115 -13.45 2.60 16.49
CA PRO A 115 -14.01 1.83 15.39
C PRO A 115 -12.95 1.22 14.47
N GLY A 116 -11.70 1.70 14.53
CA GLY A 116 -10.59 1.23 13.73
C GLY A 116 -9.30 2.00 14.05
N LEU A 117 -8.17 1.42 13.71
CA LEU A 117 -6.85 2.05 13.77
C LEU A 117 -6.34 2.34 12.36
N VAL A 118 -5.54 3.39 12.22
CA VAL A 118 -4.70 3.69 11.08
C VAL A 118 -3.26 3.65 11.56
N THR A 119 -2.42 2.84 10.91
CA THR A 119 -1.01 2.68 11.27
C THR A 119 -0.16 2.63 10.01
N PHE A 120 1.17 2.73 10.17
CA PHE A 120 2.11 2.49 9.08
C PHE A 120 3.04 1.34 9.45
N ASN A 121 2.85 0.17 8.81
CA ASN A 121 3.49 -1.09 9.18
C ASN A 121 3.05 -1.67 10.54
N GLY A 122 1.99 -1.13 11.16
CA GLY A 122 1.58 -1.52 12.51
C GLY A 122 1.10 -2.95 12.65
N ARG A 123 0.61 -3.58 11.57
CA ARG A 123 0.26 -5.02 11.62
C ARG A 123 1.46 -5.93 11.86
N ARG A 124 2.65 -5.49 11.47
CA ARG A 124 3.89 -6.28 11.58
C ARG A 124 4.80 -5.81 12.70
N PHE A 125 4.58 -4.62 13.24
CA PHE A 125 5.49 -3.99 14.19
C PHE A 125 4.77 -3.53 15.45
N ASP A 126 4.00 -2.44 15.40
CA ASP A 126 3.40 -1.80 16.58
C ASP A 126 2.44 -2.71 17.34
N LEU A 127 1.46 -3.30 16.64
CA LEU A 127 0.41 -4.08 17.28
C LEU A 127 0.92 -5.40 17.88
N PRO A 128 1.74 -6.21 17.18
CA PRO A 128 2.32 -7.41 17.78
C PRO A 128 3.19 -7.13 19.01
N GLN A 129 3.87 -5.98 19.06
CA GLN A 129 4.68 -5.59 20.21
C GLN A 129 3.78 -5.23 21.40
N LEU A 130 2.77 -4.38 21.18
CA LEU A 130 1.77 -4.07 22.21
C LEU A 130 1.07 -5.33 22.74
N GLU A 131 0.64 -6.24 21.87
CA GLU A 131 0.06 -7.53 22.26
C GLU A 131 1.01 -8.36 23.14
N THR A 132 2.29 -8.44 22.75
CA THR A 132 3.31 -9.14 23.53
C THR A 132 3.44 -8.52 24.92
N ARG A 133 3.47 -7.18 25.04
CA ARG A 133 3.56 -6.49 26.33
C ARG A 133 2.32 -6.72 27.19
N LEU A 134 1.13 -6.70 26.60
CA LEU A 134 -0.13 -7.00 27.28
C LEU A 134 -0.16 -8.42 27.86
N ILE A 135 0.30 -9.41 27.08
CA ILE A 135 0.40 -10.81 27.53
C ILE A 135 1.37 -10.94 28.70
N LEU A 136 2.58 -10.36 28.59
CA LEU A 136 3.59 -10.40 29.66
C LEU A 136 3.11 -9.73 30.94
N ASN A 137 2.29 -8.69 30.81
CA ASN A 137 1.66 -7.97 31.91
C ASN A 137 0.31 -8.57 32.37
N ARG A 138 0.00 -9.80 31.95
CA ARG A 138 -1.21 -10.57 32.35
C ARG A 138 -2.54 -9.87 32.07
N ARG A 139 -2.58 -9.00 31.06
CA ARG A 139 -3.79 -8.29 30.60
C ARG A 139 -4.54 -9.04 29.49
N GLY A 140 -4.00 -10.17 29.04
CA GLY A 140 -4.54 -10.99 27.96
C GLY A 140 -4.20 -10.43 26.56
N PRO A 141 -4.44 -11.20 25.49
CA PRO A 141 -4.35 -10.70 24.11
C PRO A 141 -5.55 -9.78 23.86
N CYS A 142 -5.42 -8.53 24.29
CA CYS A 142 -6.54 -7.58 24.37
C CYS A 142 -6.30 -6.31 23.54
N LEU A 143 -5.65 -6.41 22.38
CA LEU A 143 -6.08 -5.50 21.33
C LEU A 143 -7.46 -6.00 20.92
N PRO A 144 -8.54 -5.24 21.13
CA PRO A 144 -9.86 -5.68 20.68
C PRO A 144 -9.78 -5.97 19.18
N GLY A 145 -10.73 -6.70 18.61
CA GLY A 145 -10.83 -6.97 17.16
C GLY A 145 -11.02 -5.72 16.28
N ILE A 146 -10.37 -4.60 16.62
CA ILE A 146 -10.28 -3.33 15.95
C ILE A 146 -9.63 -3.58 14.60
N SER A 147 -10.34 -3.20 13.54
CA SER A 147 -9.79 -3.21 12.19
C SER A 147 -8.60 -2.25 12.11
N ASN A 148 -7.44 -2.74 11.68
CA ASN A 148 -6.24 -1.90 11.50
C ASN A 148 -5.97 -1.62 10.02
N LEU A 149 -6.28 -0.40 9.57
CA LEU A 149 -5.87 0.14 8.29
C LEU A 149 -4.36 0.45 8.27
N ASP A 150 -3.58 -0.57 7.94
CA ASP A 150 -2.15 -0.41 7.69
C ASP A 150 -1.93 0.17 6.30
N LEU A 151 -1.32 1.35 6.23
CA LEU A 151 -1.09 2.08 4.99
C LEU A 151 0.06 1.49 4.16
N LEU A 152 1.02 0.79 4.78
CA LEU A 152 2.24 0.36 4.10
C LEU A 152 2.00 -0.67 2.98
N PRO A 153 1.11 -1.67 3.12
CA PRO A 153 0.77 -2.59 2.02
C PRO A 153 0.25 -1.87 0.77
N VAL A 154 -0.62 -0.87 0.94
CA VAL A 154 -1.15 -0.07 -0.19
C VAL A 154 -0.05 0.79 -0.77
N ALA A 155 0.69 1.50 0.09
CA ALA A 155 1.81 2.34 -0.32
C ALA A 155 2.87 1.58 -1.13
N ARG A 156 3.21 0.36 -0.70
CA ARG A 156 4.14 -0.52 -1.45
C ARG A 156 3.59 -0.93 -2.80
N ARG A 157 2.28 -1.20 -2.94
CA ARG A 157 1.71 -1.56 -4.25
C ARG A 157 1.75 -0.38 -5.22
N VAL A 158 1.36 0.80 -4.73
CA VAL A 158 1.27 2.04 -5.53
C VAL A 158 2.65 2.54 -5.95
N TRP A 159 3.59 2.67 -5.02
CA TRP A 159 4.84 3.38 -5.28
C TRP A 159 6.07 2.51 -5.56
N LYS A 160 5.99 1.17 -5.48
CA LYS A 160 7.16 0.27 -5.67
C LYS A 160 7.87 0.45 -7.02
N LEU A 161 7.15 0.85 -8.07
CA LEU A 161 7.75 1.03 -9.39
C LEU A 161 8.39 2.41 -9.56
N ARG A 162 8.07 3.38 -8.70
CA ARG A 162 8.50 4.77 -8.83
C ARG A 162 9.52 5.20 -7.79
N LEU A 163 9.40 4.70 -6.57
CA LEU A 163 10.22 5.11 -5.42
C LEU A 163 11.13 3.98 -4.95
N GLU A 164 12.39 4.32 -4.68
CA GLU A 164 13.39 3.39 -4.15
C GLU A 164 13.01 2.89 -2.75
N SER A 165 12.60 3.83 -1.88
CA SER A 165 12.11 3.55 -0.52
C SER A 165 10.62 3.83 -0.40
N ARG A 166 9.97 3.13 0.54
CA ARG A 166 8.59 3.36 0.98
C ARG A 166 8.55 3.40 2.51
N SER A 167 9.60 3.91 3.15
CA SER A 167 9.53 4.33 4.56
C SER A 167 8.62 5.54 4.68
N LEU A 168 8.07 5.81 5.87
CA LEU A 168 7.19 6.95 6.08
C LEU A 168 7.89 8.26 5.71
N SER A 169 9.13 8.46 6.17
CA SER A 169 9.95 9.63 5.82
C SER A 169 10.21 9.78 4.31
N SER A 170 10.31 8.67 3.57
CA SER A 170 10.48 8.74 2.11
C SER A 170 9.19 9.18 1.42
N LEU A 171 8.03 8.69 1.89
CA LEU A 171 6.71 9.07 1.36
C LEU A 171 6.35 10.51 1.75
N GLU A 172 6.76 10.97 2.92
CA GLU A 172 6.61 12.38 3.30
C GLU A 172 7.22 13.31 2.26
N GLY A 173 8.49 13.10 1.88
CA GLY A 173 9.17 13.93 0.90
C GLY A 173 8.57 13.81 -0.50
N HIS A 174 8.40 12.58 -1.00
CA HIS A 174 8.03 12.33 -2.39
C HIS A 174 6.53 12.44 -2.69
N VAL A 175 5.67 12.17 -1.70
CA VAL A 175 4.22 12.10 -1.89
C VAL A 175 3.52 13.24 -1.17
N LEU A 176 3.91 13.54 0.07
CA LEU A 176 3.27 14.59 0.85
C LEU A 176 3.94 15.96 0.65
N GLY A 177 5.16 16.03 0.10
CA GLY A 177 5.92 17.28 0.03
C GLY A 177 6.30 17.81 1.41
N PHE A 178 6.46 16.94 2.40
CA PHE A 178 6.92 17.26 3.75
C PHE A 178 8.40 16.90 3.89
N VAL A 179 9.20 17.86 4.32
CA VAL A 179 10.62 17.66 4.61
C VAL A 179 10.81 17.78 6.12
N ARG A 180 11.44 16.77 6.72
CA ARG A 180 11.73 16.76 8.15
C ARG A 180 12.88 17.73 8.45
N GLU A 181 12.61 18.75 9.26
CA GLU A 181 13.63 19.62 9.84
C GLU A 181 13.98 19.13 11.26
N ASP A 182 15.29 18.98 11.54
CA ASP A 182 15.85 18.63 12.85
C ASP A 182 15.21 17.39 13.51
N ASP A 183 14.95 16.34 12.72
CA ASP A 183 14.34 15.11 13.22
C ASP A 183 15.35 14.11 13.76
N VAL A 184 14.95 13.36 14.79
CA VAL A 184 15.78 12.28 15.31
C VAL A 184 15.72 11.10 14.34
N PRO A 185 16.87 10.56 13.91
CA PRO A 185 16.88 9.30 13.18
C PRO A 185 16.22 8.20 14.02
N GLY A 186 15.21 7.51 13.49
CA GLY A 186 14.43 6.52 14.27
C GLY A 186 15.26 5.44 14.98
N TRP A 187 16.42 5.05 14.40
CA TRP A 187 17.33 4.10 15.04
C TRP A 187 18.03 4.62 16.31
N LEU A 188 18.06 5.95 16.52
CA LEU A 188 18.56 6.57 17.74
C LEU A 188 17.50 6.68 18.85
N VAL A 189 16.21 6.64 18.52
CA VAL A 189 15.11 6.79 19.49
C VAL A 189 15.26 5.90 20.74
N PRO A 190 15.63 4.61 20.65
CA PRO A 190 15.89 3.78 21.82
C PRO A 190 16.96 4.34 22.77
N SER A 191 17.99 4.98 22.22
CA SER A 191 19.11 5.52 23.02
C SER A 191 18.70 6.74 23.86
N PHE A 192 17.76 7.55 23.37
CA PHE A 192 17.20 8.68 24.12
C PHE A 192 16.41 8.21 25.34
N TYR A 193 15.60 7.16 25.19
CA TYR A 193 14.89 6.57 26.32
C TYR A 193 15.86 5.96 27.36
N ARG A 194 16.91 5.27 26.89
CA ARG A 194 17.95 4.75 27.78
C ARG A 194 18.68 5.86 28.55
N GLU A 195 19.04 6.96 27.89
CA GLU A 195 19.65 8.12 28.56
C GLU A 195 18.70 8.74 29.58
N TYR A 196 17.42 8.85 29.25
CA TYR A 196 16.39 9.32 30.18
C TYR A 196 16.32 8.46 31.44
N LEU A 197 16.28 7.13 31.31
CA LEU A 197 16.24 6.23 32.48
C LEU A 197 17.49 6.35 33.37
N LEU A 198 18.65 6.67 32.79
CA LEU A 198 19.91 6.84 33.55
C LEU A 198 20.02 8.20 34.23
N THR A 199 19.47 9.25 33.61
CA THR A 199 19.71 10.64 34.03
C THR A 199 18.50 11.33 34.65
N GLY A 200 17.29 10.79 34.45
CA GLY A 200 16.02 11.45 34.76
C GLY A 200 15.72 12.68 33.88
N ASN A 201 16.59 13.01 32.90
CA ASN A 201 16.47 14.25 32.14
C ASN A 201 15.40 14.15 31.04
N ARG A 202 14.16 14.53 31.36
CA ARG A 202 13.03 14.60 30.42
C ARG A 202 13.30 15.49 29.20
N GLY A 203 14.18 16.47 29.32
CA GLY A 203 14.55 17.37 28.22
C GLY A 203 15.10 16.62 27.00
N ARG A 204 15.74 15.46 27.22
CA ARG A 204 16.26 14.60 26.15
C ARG A 204 15.16 13.95 25.31
N LEU A 205 13.96 13.76 25.84
CA LEU A 205 12.87 13.07 25.15
C LEU A 205 12.08 13.98 24.20
N LYS A 206 12.18 15.31 24.34
CA LYS A 206 11.42 16.25 23.48
C LYS A 206 11.51 15.96 21.98
N PRO A 207 12.68 15.60 21.42
CA PRO A 207 12.77 15.26 20.00
C PRO A 207 12.04 13.96 19.64
N VAL A 208 11.99 12.97 20.55
CA VAL A 208 11.25 11.71 20.36
C VAL A 208 9.74 11.96 20.30
N PHE A 209 9.21 12.79 21.19
CA PHE A 209 7.79 13.17 21.16
C PHE A 209 7.44 13.98 19.91
N HIS A 210 8.33 14.86 19.44
CA HIS A 210 8.13 15.57 18.16
C HIS A 210 8.16 14.63 16.96
N HIS A 211 9.04 13.61 16.97
CA HIS A 211 9.11 12.59 15.94
C HIS A 211 7.78 11.82 15.84
N ASN A 212 7.34 11.22 16.95
CA ASN A 212 6.09 10.46 17.00
C ASN A 212 4.86 11.32 16.64
N LEU A 213 4.81 12.57 17.10
CA LEU A 213 3.79 13.52 16.68
C LEU A 213 3.77 13.72 15.16
N ARG A 214 4.94 13.97 14.53
CA ARG A 214 5.06 14.15 13.08
C ARG A 214 4.63 12.90 12.33
N ASP A 215 5.03 11.72 12.82
CA ASP A 215 4.65 10.44 12.22
C ASP A 215 3.13 10.27 12.23
N ILE A 216 2.45 10.58 13.35
CA ILE A 216 0.99 10.57 13.44
C ILE A 216 0.34 11.55 12.45
N LEU A 217 0.87 12.76 12.29
CA LEU A 217 0.35 13.73 11.31
C LEU A 217 0.58 13.24 9.86
N SER A 218 1.70 12.58 9.61
CA SER A 218 1.99 11.90 8.34
C SER A 218 1.01 10.76 8.09
N LEU A 219 0.61 9.98 9.10
CA LEU A 219 -0.43 8.96 8.95
C LEU A 219 -1.75 9.56 8.48
N VAL A 220 -2.19 10.67 9.09
CA VAL A 220 -3.44 11.34 8.69
C VAL A 220 -3.39 11.79 7.24
N THR A 221 -2.36 12.53 6.87
CA THR A 221 -2.25 13.13 5.53
C THR A 221 -1.95 12.10 4.45
N LEU A 222 -1.18 11.05 4.75
CA LEU A 222 -0.98 9.91 3.85
C LEU A 222 -2.26 9.10 3.65
N ALA A 223 -3.04 8.86 4.72
CA ALA A 223 -4.33 8.20 4.62
C ALA A 223 -5.31 9.03 3.75
N CYS A 224 -5.34 10.35 3.91
CA CYS A 224 -6.13 11.24 3.06
C CYS A 224 -5.67 11.18 1.59
N HIS A 225 -4.35 11.15 1.35
CA HIS A 225 -3.80 11.04 0.00
C HIS A 225 -4.21 9.74 -0.69
N LEU A 226 -3.96 8.61 -0.03
CA LEU A 226 -4.34 7.30 -0.55
C LEU A 226 -5.87 7.15 -0.63
N GLY A 227 -6.62 7.75 0.29
CA GLY A 227 -8.07 7.76 0.33
C GLY A 227 -8.67 8.44 -0.89
N ALA A 228 -8.18 9.62 -1.25
CA ALA A 228 -8.60 10.32 -2.46
C ALA A 228 -8.34 9.48 -3.72
N TRP A 229 -7.15 8.89 -3.86
CA TRP A 229 -6.85 8.02 -5.00
C TRP A 229 -7.70 6.75 -5.03
N ALA A 230 -7.98 6.17 -3.86
CA ALA A 230 -8.83 4.99 -3.75
C ALA A 230 -10.28 5.31 -4.13
N ASP A 231 -10.80 6.47 -3.72
CA ASP A 231 -12.15 6.93 -4.04
C ASP A 231 -12.31 7.23 -5.54
N GLU A 232 -11.35 7.96 -6.13
CA GLU A 232 -11.31 8.19 -7.57
C GLU A 232 -11.26 6.87 -8.36
N ALA A 233 -10.37 5.95 -7.96
CA ALA A 233 -10.26 4.63 -8.59
C ALA A 233 -11.54 3.80 -8.44
N ALA A 234 -12.17 3.80 -7.25
CA ALA A 234 -13.43 3.10 -7.00
C ALA A 234 -14.54 3.62 -7.92
N ALA A 235 -14.57 4.94 -8.17
CA ALA A 235 -15.45 5.60 -9.13
C ALA A 235 -15.07 5.36 -10.60
N GLY A 236 -14.05 4.54 -10.89
CA GLY A 236 -13.59 4.25 -12.24
C GLY A 236 -12.80 5.39 -12.90
N ARG A 237 -12.33 6.36 -12.12
CA ARG A 237 -11.58 7.53 -12.59
C ARG A 237 -10.13 7.43 -12.10
N PRO A 238 -9.17 7.05 -12.95
CA PRO A 238 -7.76 7.02 -12.55
C PRO A 238 -7.28 8.43 -12.11
N PRO A 239 -6.47 8.55 -11.04
CA PRO A 239 -6.10 9.86 -10.52
C PRO A 239 -5.33 10.72 -11.51
N ALA A 240 -5.87 11.91 -11.80
CA ALA A 240 -5.35 12.76 -12.87
C ALA A 240 -3.93 13.27 -12.62
N GLY A 241 -3.53 13.43 -11.36
CA GLY A 241 -2.17 13.87 -10.99
C GLY A 241 -1.13 12.74 -10.86
N ALA A 242 -1.52 11.47 -10.97
CA ALA A 242 -0.62 10.35 -10.75
C ALA A 242 0.34 10.12 -11.93
N HIS A 243 1.59 9.76 -11.63
CA HIS A 243 2.56 9.33 -12.62
C HIS A 243 2.13 7.97 -13.23
N PRO A 244 2.42 7.68 -14.51
CA PRO A 244 2.02 6.42 -15.15
C PRO A 244 2.42 5.15 -14.37
N LEU A 245 3.62 5.12 -13.78
CA LEU A 245 4.06 4.00 -12.93
C LEU A 245 3.28 3.86 -11.61
N GLU A 246 2.79 4.97 -11.05
CA GLU A 246 1.93 4.94 -9.86
C GLU A 246 0.54 4.42 -10.22
N MET A 247 0.03 4.77 -11.40
CA MET A 247 -1.22 4.18 -11.92
C MET A 247 -1.12 2.68 -12.14
N VAL A 248 0.03 2.18 -12.63
CA VAL A 248 0.30 0.74 -12.69
C VAL A 248 0.25 0.11 -11.29
N GLY A 249 0.85 0.78 -10.29
CA GLY A 249 0.78 0.35 -8.90
C GLY A 249 -0.63 0.37 -8.31
N LEU A 250 -1.43 1.40 -8.62
CA LEU A 250 -2.83 1.51 -8.21
C LEU A 250 -3.69 0.44 -8.90
N ALA A 251 -3.43 0.13 -10.17
CA ALA A 251 -4.07 -0.99 -10.87
C ALA A 251 -3.79 -2.32 -10.16
N HIS A 252 -2.58 -2.51 -9.63
CA HIS A 252 -2.23 -3.70 -8.83
C HIS A 252 -3.00 -3.75 -7.51
N ALA A 253 -3.20 -2.61 -6.86
CA ALA A 253 -4.01 -2.53 -5.65
C ALA A 253 -5.49 -2.85 -5.96
N CYS A 254 -6.03 -2.30 -7.05
CA CYS A 254 -7.39 -2.59 -7.52
C CYS A 254 -7.58 -4.09 -7.79
N GLU A 255 -6.62 -4.76 -8.46
CA GLU A 255 -6.70 -6.22 -8.66
C GLU A 255 -6.72 -7.00 -7.36
N ALA A 256 -5.91 -6.59 -6.37
CA ALA A 256 -5.87 -7.24 -5.06
C ALA A 256 -7.19 -7.06 -4.29
N ALA A 257 -7.89 -5.96 -4.52
CA ALA A 257 -9.21 -5.67 -3.98
C ALA A 257 -10.37 -6.30 -4.79
N GLY A 258 -10.09 -6.99 -5.90
CA GLY A 258 -11.12 -7.55 -6.78
C GLY A 258 -11.80 -6.53 -7.72
N TRP A 259 -11.29 -5.29 -7.79
CA TRP A 259 -11.81 -4.21 -8.61
C TRP A 259 -11.29 -4.31 -10.06
N GLY A 260 -11.74 -5.35 -10.76
CA GLY A 260 -11.28 -5.66 -12.11
C GLY A 260 -11.48 -4.52 -13.12
N PRO A 261 -12.70 -3.98 -13.30
CA PRO A 261 -12.94 -2.86 -14.21
C PRO A 261 -12.08 -1.62 -13.89
N GLN A 262 -11.97 -1.25 -12.61
CA GLN A 262 -11.17 -0.13 -12.14
C GLN A 262 -9.67 -0.34 -12.40
N SER A 263 -9.20 -1.57 -12.22
CA SER A 263 -7.83 -1.96 -12.58
C SER A 263 -7.56 -1.76 -14.08
N THR A 264 -8.50 -2.18 -14.94
CA THR A 264 -8.35 -1.99 -16.39
C THR A 264 -8.30 -0.51 -16.79
N ALA A 265 -9.08 0.35 -16.13
CA ALA A 265 -9.04 1.80 -16.33
C ALA A 265 -7.68 2.38 -15.95
N CYS A 266 -7.15 2.04 -14.77
CA CYS A 266 -5.83 2.51 -14.32
C CYS A 266 -4.70 2.06 -15.26
N TYR A 267 -4.74 0.82 -15.74
CA TYR A 267 -3.76 0.33 -16.71
C TYR A 267 -3.85 1.00 -18.07
N GLY A 268 -5.08 1.19 -18.58
CA GLY A 268 -5.32 1.88 -19.84
C GLY A 268 -4.76 3.30 -19.80
N GLU A 269 -5.05 4.04 -18.72
CA GLU A 269 -4.57 5.40 -18.52
C GLU A 269 -3.04 5.45 -18.42
N ALA A 270 -2.42 4.53 -17.66
CA ALA A 270 -0.98 4.45 -17.56
C ALA A 270 -0.30 4.25 -18.93
N ILE A 271 -0.85 3.37 -19.77
CA ILE A 271 -0.34 3.13 -21.13
C ILE A 271 -0.54 4.37 -22.01
N ALA A 272 -1.71 5.02 -21.91
CA ALA A 272 -2.04 6.19 -22.72
C ALA A 272 -1.13 7.39 -22.42
N ARG A 273 -0.77 7.59 -21.15
CA ARG A 273 0.14 8.67 -20.71
C ARG A 273 1.63 8.40 -20.98
N GLY A 274 1.96 7.20 -21.46
CA GLY A 274 3.32 6.82 -21.78
C GLY A 274 4.04 6.13 -20.63
N LEU A 275 4.64 5.00 -20.94
CA LEU A 275 5.55 4.24 -20.08
C LEU A 275 6.83 4.00 -20.87
N ASP A 276 7.95 3.80 -20.19
CA ASP A 276 9.12 3.22 -20.85
C ASP A 276 8.79 1.84 -21.44
N ALA A 277 9.59 1.38 -22.42
CA ALA A 277 9.28 0.13 -23.13
C ALA A 277 9.15 -1.08 -22.17
N PRO A 278 10.06 -1.32 -21.21
CA PRO A 278 9.93 -2.45 -20.29
C PRO A 278 8.63 -2.43 -19.47
N HIS A 279 8.22 -1.27 -18.95
CA HIS A 279 6.99 -1.15 -18.18
C HIS A 279 5.76 -1.24 -19.08
N GLN A 280 5.80 -0.67 -20.28
CA GLN A 280 4.68 -0.74 -21.24
C GLN A 280 4.38 -2.20 -21.63
N HIS A 281 5.40 -3.01 -21.92
CA HIS A 281 5.22 -4.42 -22.26
C HIS A 281 4.60 -5.22 -21.11
N ARG A 282 5.16 -5.11 -19.90
CA ARG A 282 4.64 -5.81 -18.71
C ARG A 282 3.21 -5.37 -18.37
N THR A 283 2.91 -4.09 -18.55
CA THR A 283 1.59 -3.52 -18.26
C THR A 283 0.54 -4.03 -19.23
N ARG A 284 0.83 -4.05 -20.54
CA ARG A 284 -0.09 -4.61 -21.55
C ARG A 284 -0.34 -6.10 -21.34
N GLU A 285 0.69 -6.89 -21.01
CA GLU A 285 0.50 -8.30 -20.68
C GLU A 285 -0.46 -8.50 -19.52
N ARG A 286 -0.27 -7.72 -18.44
CA ARG A 286 -1.12 -7.83 -17.26
C ARG A 286 -2.54 -7.34 -17.55
N LEU A 287 -2.70 -6.21 -18.24
CA LEU A 287 -4.01 -5.69 -18.68
C LEU A 287 -4.78 -6.73 -19.51
N GLY A 288 -4.15 -7.37 -20.51
CA GLY A 288 -4.78 -8.43 -21.29
C GLY A 288 -5.23 -9.62 -20.43
N ARG A 289 -4.45 -9.99 -19.40
CA ARG A 289 -4.86 -11.02 -18.42
C ARG A 289 -6.06 -10.59 -17.58
N VAL A 290 -6.16 -9.31 -17.20
CA VAL A 290 -7.32 -8.77 -16.47
C VAL A 290 -8.56 -8.82 -17.37
N TYR A 291 -8.49 -8.29 -18.60
CA TYR A 291 -9.62 -8.35 -19.54
C TYR A 291 -10.11 -9.78 -19.78
N ARG A 292 -9.19 -10.74 -19.94
CA ARG A 292 -9.55 -12.15 -20.09
C ARG A 292 -10.29 -12.70 -18.87
N ARG A 293 -9.87 -12.37 -17.64
CA ARG A 293 -10.56 -12.80 -16.41
C ARG A 293 -11.95 -12.20 -16.29
N LEU A 294 -12.17 -11.00 -16.84
CA LEU A 294 -13.47 -10.32 -16.89
C LEU A 294 -14.36 -10.82 -18.04
N GLY A 295 -13.94 -11.82 -18.82
CA GLY A 295 -14.68 -12.29 -19.99
C GLY A 295 -14.65 -11.34 -21.20
N GLN A 296 -13.90 -10.25 -21.13
CA GLN A 296 -13.76 -9.26 -22.20
C GLN A 296 -12.71 -9.73 -23.22
N HIS A 297 -13.02 -10.81 -23.93
CA HIS A 297 -12.08 -11.52 -24.80
C HIS A 297 -11.56 -10.66 -25.96
N ASP A 298 -12.39 -9.79 -26.53
CA ASP A 298 -12.01 -8.91 -27.64
C ASP A 298 -11.08 -7.79 -27.17
N ALA A 299 -11.39 -7.14 -26.04
CA ALA A 299 -10.50 -6.14 -25.44
C ALA A 299 -9.13 -6.74 -25.08
N ALA A 300 -9.11 -7.97 -24.57
CA ALA A 300 -7.87 -8.69 -24.30
C ALA A 300 -7.06 -8.92 -25.58
N ALA A 301 -7.71 -9.35 -26.67
CA ALA A 301 -7.08 -9.56 -27.97
C ALA A 301 -6.48 -8.26 -28.54
N THR A 302 -7.21 -7.15 -28.47
CA THR A 302 -6.72 -5.83 -28.89
C THR A 302 -5.46 -5.43 -28.12
N VAL A 303 -5.43 -5.62 -26.80
CA VAL A 303 -4.24 -5.30 -26.00
C VAL A 303 -3.03 -6.16 -26.38
N TRP A 304 -3.23 -7.46 -26.64
CA TRP A 304 -2.14 -8.33 -27.08
C TRP A 304 -1.64 -7.99 -28.49
N GLN A 305 -2.54 -7.63 -29.41
CA GLN A 305 -2.17 -7.13 -30.74
C GLN A 305 -1.31 -5.85 -30.62
N GLN A 306 -1.73 -4.89 -29.80
CA GLN A 306 -0.97 -3.66 -29.54
C GLN A 306 0.38 -3.95 -28.87
N ALA A 307 0.46 -4.94 -27.98
CA ALA A 307 1.72 -5.36 -27.37
C ALA A 307 2.70 -5.92 -28.42
N ILE A 308 2.22 -6.77 -29.32
CA ILE A 308 3.00 -7.34 -30.42
C ILE A 308 3.47 -6.25 -31.38
N ALA A 309 2.56 -5.35 -31.78
CA ALA A 309 2.87 -4.25 -32.69
C ALA A 309 3.93 -3.29 -32.13
N ALA A 310 3.94 -3.09 -30.80
CA ALA A 310 4.95 -2.31 -30.12
C ALA A 310 6.26 -3.07 -29.85
N GLY A 311 6.45 -4.27 -30.41
CA GLY A 311 7.71 -5.02 -30.29
C GLY A 311 7.89 -5.73 -28.94
N SER A 312 6.81 -6.22 -28.32
CA SER A 312 6.92 -6.99 -27.07
C SER A 312 7.94 -8.14 -27.21
N PRO A 313 8.96 -8.22 -26.32
CA PRO A 313 9.99 -9.26 -26.36
C PRO A 313 9.50 -10.58 -25.75
N SER A 314 8.26 -10.63 -25.28
CA SER A 314 7.70 -11.76 -24.54
C SER A 314 6.83 -12.63 -25.44
N PRO A 315 6.88 -13.97 -25.30
CA PRO A 315 5.98 -14.86 -26.03
C PRO A 315 4.53 -14.80 -25.51
N VAL A 316 4.27 -14.18 -24.35
CA VAL A 316 2.95 -14.19 -23.70
C VAL A 316 1.85 -13.57 -24.57
N PRO A 317 1.98 -12.34 -25.11
CA PRO A 317 0.94 -11.76 -25.99
C PRO A 317 0.65 -12.62 -27.23
N TYR A 318 1.69 -13.20 -27.84
CA TYR A 318 1.53 -14.06 -29.01
C TYR A 318 0.76 -15.34 -28.69
N VAL A 319 1.11 -16.02 -27.60
CA VAL A 319 0.42 -17.25 -27.17
C VAL A 319 -1.03 -16.98 -26.83
N GLU A 320 -1.32 -15.88 -26.12
CA GLU A 320 -2.68 -15.53 -25.73
C GLU A 320 -3.54 -15.08 -26.92
N LEU A 321 -2.99 -14.29 -27.84
CA LEU A 321 -3.68 -13.90 -29.07
C LEU A 321 -3.96 -15.13 -29.96
N ALA A 322 -2.99 -16.05 -30.09
CA ALA A 322 -3.21 -17.30 -30.80
C ALA A 322 -4.29 -18.18 -30.14
N ARG A 323 -4.43 -18.14 -28.82
CA ARG A 323 -5.53 -18.83 -28.11
C ARG A 323 -6.88 -18.18 -28.39
N HIS A 324 -6.92 -16.84 -28.44
CA HIS A 324 -8.13 -16.11 -28.80
C HIS A 324 -8.60 -16.49 -30.21
N TYR A 325 -7.72 -16.44 -31.21
CA TYR A 325 -8.08 -16.84 -32.57
C TYR A 325 -8.52 -18.31 -32.65
N GLU A 326 -7.79 -19.23 -31.99
CA GLU A 326 -8.10 -20.67 -32.01
C GLU A 326 -9.44 -21.02 -31.35
N ARG A 327 -9.77 -20.41 -30.20
CA ARG A 327 -10.88 -20.85 -29.34
C ARG A 327 -12.09 -19.93 -29.35
N VAL A 328 -11.87 -18.63 -29.52
CA VAL A 328 -12.94 -17.62 -29.49
C VAL A 328 -13.43 -17.34 -30.91
N ARG A 329 -12.52 -17.20 -31.88
CA ARG A 329 -12.87 -16.88 -33.28
C ARG A 329 -12.94 -18.11 -34.19
N GLY A 330 -12.33 -19.23 -33.81
CA GLY A 330 -12.22 -20.42 -34.67
C GLY A 330 -11.26 -20.25 -35.86
N ASP A 331 -10.48 -19.17 -35.90
CA ASP A 331 -9.57 -18.85 -36.98
C ASP A 331 -8.20 -19.50 -36.73
N LEU A 332 -8.03 -20.72 -37.23
CA LEU A 332 -6.78 -21.47 -37.09
C LEU A 332 -5.63 -20.86 -37.90
N THR A 333 -5.94 -20.18 -39.00
CA THR A 333 -4.94 -19.53 -39.87
C THR A 333 -4.28 -18.37 -39.14
N GLN A 334 -5.07 -17.46 -38.56
CA GLN A 334 -4.54 -16.37 -37.74
C GLN A 334 -3.84 -16.87 -36.48
N ALA A 335 -4.38 -17.92 -35.84
CA ALA A 335 -3.71 -18.54 -34.70
C ALA A 335 -2.31 -19.07 -35.05
N LEU A 336 -2.15 -19.72 -36.21
CA LEU A 336 -0.86 -20.21 -36.68
C LEU A 336 0.10 -19.06 -37.05
N ALA A 337 -0.39 -18.05 -37.76
CA ALA A 337 0.39 -16.90 -38.17
C ALA A 337 1.02 -16.17 -36.97
N VAL A 338 0.25 -15.94 -35.90
CA VAL A 338 0.76 -15.32 -34.67
C VAL A 338 1.82 -16.17 -33.99
N VAL A 339 1.65 -17.50 -33.95
CA VAL A 339 2.64 -18.41 -33.34
C VAL A 339 3.95 -18.40 -34.13
N ASN A 340 3.89 -18.46 -35.46
CA ASN A 340 5.09 -18.40 -36.30
C ASN A 340 5.80 -17.05 -36.15
N ALA A 341 5.05 -15.94 -36.12
CA ALA A 341 5.62 -14.63 -35.88
C ALA A 341 6.40 -14.55 -34.55
N ALA A 342 5.96 -15.24 -33.50
CA ALA A 342 6.72 -15.34 -32.25
C ALA A 342 8.03 -16.14 -32.42
N ILE A 343 8.00 -17.25 -33.15
CA ILE A 343 9.17 -18.10 -33.41
C ILE A 343 10.25 -17.34 -34.19
N ASP A 344 9.81 -16.51 -35.14
CA ASP A 344 10.68 -15.77 -36.07
C ASP A 344 11.26 -14.49 -35.45
N ARG A 345 10.48 -13.78 -34.62
CA ARG A 345 10.83 -12.43 -34.14
C ARG A 345 11.44 -12.38 -32.75
N LEU A 346 11.23 -13.41 -31.94
CA LEU A 346 11.66 -13.40 -30.54
C LEU A 346 12.96 -14.18 -30.35
N ASP A 347 13.80 -13.67 -29.46
CA ASP A 347 14.88 -14.45 -28.86
C ASP A 347 14.27 -15.40 -27.82
N LEU A 348 14.20 -16.68 -28.17
CA LEU A 348 13.49 -17.71 -27.40
C LEU A 348 14.47 -18.74 -26.87
N SER A 349 14.31 -19.11 -25.60
CA SER A 349 14.98 -20.30 -25.07
C SER A 349 14.55 -21.56 -25.83
N SER A 350 15.38 -22.60 -25.81
CA SER A 350 15.09 -23.90 -26.44
C SER A 350 13.73 -24.47 -26.01
N LEU A 351 13.37 -24.33 -24.73
CA LEU A 351 12.09 -24.74 -24.18
C LEU A 351 10.91 -23.94 -24.76
N GLN A 352 11.04 -22.62 -24.84
CA GLN A 352 10.00 -21.75 -25.41
C GLN A 352 9.80 -22.02 -26.90
N ARG A 353 10.89 -22.11 -27.67
CA ARG A 353 10.86 -22.43 -29.10
C ARG A 353 10.20 -23.79 -29.33
N SER A 354 10.61 -24.82 -28.60
CA SER A 354 10.02 -26.16 -28.68
C SER A 354 8.51 -26.16 -28.36
N ALA A 355 8.07 -25.41 -27.35
CA ALA A 355 6.66 -25.29 -27.00
C ALA A 355 5.82 -24.59 -28.09
N LEU A 356 6.35 -23.52 -28.69
CA LEU A 356 5.70 -22.81 -29.80
C LEU A 356 5.66 -23.68 -31.08
N SER A 357 6.75 -24.36 -31.42
CA SER A 357 6.78 -25.27 -32.59
C SER A 357 5.78 -26.42 -32.44
N ARG A 358 5.65 -27.01 -31.24
CA ARG A 358 4.60 -28.02 -30.97
C ARG A 358 3.19 -27.45 -31.16
N ARG A 359 2.96 -26.20 -30.76
CA ARG A 359 1.67 -25.51 -30.94
C ARG A 359 1.39 -25.27 -32.43
N ALA A 360 2.37 -24.78 -33.20
CA ALA A 360 2.24 -24.59 -34.64
C ALA A 360 1.92 -25.90 -35.36
N ALA A 361 2.68 -26.97 -35.08
CA ALA A 361 2.44 -28.29 -35.67
C ALA A 361 1.04 -28.84 -35.34
N ARG A 362 0.54 -28.62 -34.12
CA ARG A 362 -0.83 -29.00 -33.74
C ARG A 362 -1.88 -28.22 -34.55
N LEU A 363 -1.68 -26.92 -34.75
CA LEU A 363 -2.59 -26.08 -35.54
C LEU A 363 -2.60 -26.52 -37.02
N CYS A 364 -1.45 -26.78 -37.63
CA CYS A 364 -1.36 -27.31 -39.00
C CYS A 364 -2.13 -28.62 -39.16
N ARG A 365 -1.98 -29.57 -38.22
CA ARG A 365 -2.74 -30.83 -38.24
C ARG A 365 -4.25 -30.60 -38.17
N ARG A 366 -4.71 -29.68 -37.30
CA ARG A 366 -6.14 -29.34 -37.20
C ARG A 366 -6.69 -28.68 -38.47
N MET A 367 -5.84 -28.02 -39.25
CA MET A 367 -6.20 -27.43 -40.55
C MET A 367 -6.13 -28.42 -41.72
N GLY A 368 -5.76 -29.69 -41.50
CA GLY A 368 -5.55 -30.67 -42.57
C GLY A 368 -4.27 -30.45 -43.38
N MET A 369 -3.37 -29.56 -42.93
CA MET A 369 -2.08 -29.29 -43.56
C MET A 369 -1.02 -30.31 -43.10
N SER A 370 -1.22 -31.58 -43.43
CA SER A 370 -0.21 -32.62 -43.18
C SER A 370 0.74 -32.68 -44.37
N GLY A 371 1.93 -32.06 -44.28
CA GLY A 371 2.97 -32.26 -45.32
C GLY A 371 4.14 -31.29 -45.42
N ARG A 372 4.17 -30.14 -44.72
CA ARG A 372 5.36 -29.25 -44.73
C ARG A 372 5.97 -29.16 -43.34
N GLN A 373 6.99 -29.99 -43.09
CA GLN A 373 7.96 -29.71 -42.03
C GLN A 373 8.70 -28.41 -42.40
N PRO A 374 8.86 -27.44 -41.48
CA PRO A 374 9.80 -26.35 -41.68
C PRO A 374 11.22 -26.93 -41.60
N ALA A 375 12.06 -26.58 -42.59
CA ALA A 375 13.48 -26.88 -42.56
C ALA A 375 14.13 -26.21 -41.35
N TYR A 376 14.97 -26.97 -40.65
CA TYR A 376 15.66 -26.57 -39.42
C TYR A 376 16.68 -25.46 -39.64
#